data_AF-A0A5Q2N3L4-F1
#
_entry.id   AF-A0A5Q2N3L4-F1
#
_cell.length_a   1.000
_cell.length_b   1.000
_cell.length_c   1.000
_cell.angle_alpha   90.00
_cell.angle_beta   90.00
_cell.angle_gamma   90.00
#
_symmetry.space_group_name_H-M   'P 1'
#
loop_
_entity.id
_entity.type
_entity.pdbx_description
1 polymer ?
#
loop_
_entity_poly.entity_id
_entity_poly.type
_entity_poly.pdbx_seq_one_letter_code
_entity_poly.pdbx_strand_id
1 'polypeptide(L)'
;MKIHLATTVVVIFLTFYFAIDGWERAWIILSTFLVLSAEMFNTAIEAVVDRGGQAYHPLAELAKDAAAGAVLLLAIQAIIAGITVFGPRVLALW
;
A
#
# COMPACT_ATOMS: atom_id res chain seq x y z
N MET A 1 7.09 0.09 -7.21
CA MET A 1 8.27 0.01 -6.29
C MET A 1 8.89 1.35 -5.83
N LYS A 2 9.58 2.15 -6.66
CA LYS A 2 10.31 3.37 -6.18
C LYS A 2 9.41 4.40 -5.48
N ILE A 3 8.19 4.59 -5.96
CA ILE A 3 7.22 5.54 -5.40
C ILE A 3 6.70 5.02 -4.04
N HIS A 4 6.31 3.75 -3.94
CA HIS A 4 5.85 3.15 -2.67
C HIS A 4 6.90 3.17 -1.56
N LEU A 5 8.19 3.01 -1.91
CA LEU A 5 9.29 3.11 -0.94
C LEU A 5 9.45 4.54 -0.43
N ALA A 6 9.39 5.54 -1.31
CA ALA A 6 9.44 6.95 -0.92
C ALA A 6 8.24 7.33 -0.02
N THR A 7 7.03 6.89 -0.38
CA THR A 7 5.83 7.11 0.43
C THR A 7 5.94 6.45 1.81
N THR A 8 6.52 5.25 1.88
CA THR A 8 6.76 4.54 3.15
C THR A 8 7.68 5.34 4.07
N VAL A 9 8.77 5.89 3.55
CA VAL A 9 9.71 6.72 4.34
C VAL A 9 9.03 7.98 4.86
N VAL A 10 8.23 8.65 4.03
CA VAL A 10 7.47 9.84 4.42
C VAL A 10 6.44 9.52 5.50
N VAL A 11 5.68 8.44 5.34
CA VAL A 11 4.68 8.00 6.31
C VAL A 11 5.35 7.68 7.66
N ILE A 12 6.44 6.91 7.66
CA ILE A 12 7.17 6.58 8.89
C ILE A 12 7.66 7.86 9.59
N PHE A 13 8.24 8.80 8.83
CA PHE A 13 8.72 10.06 9.38
C PHE A 13 7.59 10.88 10.04
N LEU A 14 6.44 11.01 9.35
CA LEU A 14 5.26 11.69 9.89
C LEU A 14 4.72 10.97 11.14
N THR A 15 4.81 9.64 11.19
CA THR A 15 4.35 8.85 12.32
C THR A 15 5.16 9.14 13.59
N PHE A 16 6.47 9.39 13.45
CA PHE A 16 7.33 9.77 14.58
C PHE A 16 7.22 11.27 14.94
N TYR A 17 6.89 12.13 13.97
CA TYR A 17 6.73 13.57 14.19
C TYR A 17 5.51 13.93 15.05
N PHE A 18 4.38 13.23 14.90
CA PHE A 18 3.09 13.63 15.46
C PHE A 18 2.73 13.09 16.87
N ALA A 19 3.69 12.61 17.66
CA ALA A 19 3.47 12.11 19.04
C ALA A 19 2.20 11.22 19.16
N ILE A 20 2.13 10.20 18.30
CA ILE A 20 0.93 9.39 18.06
C ILE A 20 0.85 8.23 19.07
N ASP A 21 -0.35 7.79 19.49
CA ASP A 21 -0.50 6.64 20.39
C ASP A 21 0.07 5.35 19.78
N GLY A 22 0.43 4.38 20.64
CA GLY A 22 1.05 3.11 20.20
C GLY A 22 0.19 2.32 19.21
N TRP A 23 -1.13 2.32 19.38
CA TRP A 23 -2.07 1.59 18.53
C TRP A 23 -2.22 2.23 17.14
N GLU A 24 -2.29 3.56 17.07
CA GLU A 24 -2.35 4.32 15.81
C GLU A 24 -1.06 4.17 15.02
N ARG A 25 0.09 4.16 15.71
CA ARG A 25 1.39 3.85 15.11
C ARG A 25 1.40 2.48 14.47
N ALA A 26 0.95 1.45 15.20
CA ALA A 26 0.86 0.10 14.69
C ALA A 26 -0.08 0.02 13.48
N TRP A 27 -1.18 0.76 13.49
CA TRP A 27 -2.14 0.83 12.39
C TRP A 27 -1.50 1.38 11.10
N ILE A 28 -0.81 2.53 11.19
CA ILE A 28 -0.12 3.15 10.05
C ILE A 28 1.01 2.27 9.52
N ILE A 29 1.81 1.69 10.42
CA ILE A 29 2.90 0.78 10.03
C ILE A 29 2.31 -0.42 9.30
N LEU A 30 1.29 -1.08 9.87
CA LEU A 30 0.66 -2.24 9.27
C LEU A 30 0.08 -1.92 7.89
N SER A 31 -0.67 -0.83 7.76
CA SER A 31 -1.19 -0.33 6.47
C SER A 31 -0.09 -0.20 5.42
N THR A 32 1.04 0.38 5.79
CA THR A 32 2.15 0.64 4.88
C THR A 32 2.82 -0.67 4.41
N PHE A 33 3.07 -1.60 5.34
CA PHE A 33 3.65 -2.91 5.01
C PHE A 33 2.69 -3.77 4.18
N LEU A 34 1.37 -3.67 4.40
CA LEU A 34 0.37 -4.36 3.60
C LEU A 34 0.39 -3.89 2.14
N VAL A 35 0.41 -2.57 1.89
CA VAL A 35 0.52 -2.02 0.52
C VAL A 35 1.79 -2.50 -0.17
N LEU A 36 2.93 -2.45 0.52
CA LEU A 36 4.21 -2.94 -0.02
C LEU A 36 4.15 -4.43 -0.35
N SER A 37 3.54 -5.23 0.52
CA SER A 37 3.39 -6.67 0.31
C SER A 37 2.52 -6.97 -0.91
N ALA A 38 1.40 -6.27 -1.09
CA ALA A 38 0.56 -6.44 -2.29
C ALA A 38 1.26 -6.01 -3.56
N GLU A 39 2.02 -4.91 -3.55
CA GLU A 39 2.83 -4.49 -4.70
C GLU A 39 3.87 -5.57 -5.07
N MET A 40 4.54 -6.17 -4.07
CA MET A 40 5.48 -7.28 -4.30
C MET A 40 4.77 -8.50 -4.89
N PHE A 41 3.58 -8.85 -4.40
CA PHE A 41 2.79 -9.93 -4.96
C PHE A 41 2.32 -9.62 -6.38
N ASN A 42 1.93 -8.38 -6.69
CA ASN A 42 1.57 -7.96 -8.04
C ASN A 42 2.74 -8.16 -9.00
N THR A 43 3.93 -7.67 -8.66
CA THR A 43 5.14 -7.89 -9.47
C THR A 43 5.50 -9.38 -9.61
N ALA A 44 5.31 -10.18 -8.55
CA ALA A 44 5.57 -11.62 -8.61
C ALA A 44 4.59 -12.33 -9.57
N ILE A 45 3.31 -11.98 -9.52
CA ILE A 45 2.28 -12.52 -10.41
C ILE A 45 2.55 -12.10 -11.85
N GLU A 46 2.84 -10.82 -12.10
CA GLU A 46 3.26 -10.33 -13.42
C GLU A 46 4.44 -11.13 -13.96
N ALA A 47 5.49 -11.33 -13.16
CA ALA A 47 6.68 -12.08 -13.58
C ALA A 47 6.40 -13.56 -13.90
N VAL A 48 5.52 -14.22 -13.15
CA VAL A 48 5.09 -15.60 -13.41
C VAL A 48 4.27 -15.67 -14.69
N VAL A 49 3.32 -14.75 -14.85
CA VAL A 49 2.44 -14.70 -16.02
C VAL A 49 3.23 -14.37 -17.30
N ASP A 50 4.13 -13.40 -17.26
CA ASP A 50 4.93 -12.96 -18.41
C ASP A 50 5.94 -14.03 -18.87
N ARG A 51 6.31 -14.97 -17.98
CA ARG A 51 7.16 -16.12 -18.33
C ARG A 51 6.47 -17.14 -19.25
N GLY A 52 5.13 -17.18 -19.27
CA GLY A 52 4.34 -18.15 -20.05
C GLY A 52 4.32 -17.91 -21.56
N GLY A 53 4.91 -16.81 -22.05
CA GLY A 53 4.91 -16.41 -23.46
C GLY A 53 3.84 -15.36 -23.80
N GLN A 54 3.98 -14.71 -24.97
CA GLN A 54 3.13 -13.59 -25.40
C GLN A 54 1.72 -13.97 -25.92
N ALA A 55 1.34 -15.25 -25.83
CA ALA A 55 0.00 -15.67 -26.19
C ALA A 55 -0.96 -15.22 -25.09
N TYR A 56 -1.89 -14.33 -25.44
CA TYR A 56 -2.93 -13.86 -24.55
C TYR A 56 -3.71 -15.05 -23.98
N HIS A 57 -3.78 -15.15 -22.65
CA HIS A 57 -4.50 -16.20 -21.93
C HIS A 57 -5.53 -15.54 -20.99
N PRO A 58 -6.83 -15.85 -21.09
CA PRO A 58 -7.86 -15.19 -20.26
C PRO A 58 -7.59 -15.27 -18.75
N LEU A 59 -7.05 -16.40 -18.27
CA LEU A 59 -6.66 -16.56 -16.86
C LEU A 59 -5.46 -15.68 -16.46
N ALA A 60 -4.57 -15.35 -17.39
CA ALA A 60 -3.42 -14.48 -17.13
C ALA A 60 -3.85 -13.02 -16.93
N GLU A 61 -4.81 -12.56 -17.73
CA GLU A 61 -5.43 -11.25 -17.54
C GLU A 61 -6.16 -11.18 -16.19
N LEU A 62 -6.99 -12.17 -15.88
CA LEU A 62 -7.69 -12.24 -14.59
C LEU A 62 -6.72 -12.22 -13.39
N ALA A 63 -5.60 -12.94 -13.48
CA ALA A 63 -4.60 -12.95 -12.42
C ALA A 63 -3.95 -11.57 -12.22
N LYS A 64 -3.63 -10.87 -13.31
CA LYS A 64 -3.07 -9.50 -13.26
C LYS A 64 -4.08 -8.50 -12.71
N ASP A 65 -5.33 -8.56 -13.16
CA ASP A 65 -6.40 -7.66 -12.69
C ASP A 65 -6.70 -7.87 -11.20
N ALA A 66 -6.74 -9.13 -10.75
CA ALA A 66 -6.94 -9.44 -9.34
C ALA A 66 -5.78 -8.92 -8.47
N ALA A 67 -4.54 -9.05 -8.95
CA ALA A 67 -3.36 -8.57 -8.25
C ALA A 67 -3.34 -7.04 -8.15
N ALA A 68 -3.60 -6.34 -9.26
CA ALA A 68 -3.72 -4.88 -9.28
C ALA A 68 -4.88 -4.39 -8.38
N GLY A 69 -6.01 -5.12 -8.39
CA GLY A 69 -7.15 -4.86 -7.51
C GLY A 69 -6.79 -4.97 -6.02
N ALA A 70 -5.97 -5.96 -5.64
CA ALA A 70 -5.49 -6.10 -4.27
C ALA A 70 -4.61 -4.92 -3.83
N VAL A 71 -3.72 -4.43 -4.71
CA VAL A 71 -2.92 -3.22 -4.43
C VAL A 71 -3.83 -2.01 -4.23
N LEU A 72 -4.84 -1.83 -5.09
CA LEU A 72 -5.80 -0.72 -4.98
C LEU A 72 -6.56 -0.74 -3.65
N LEU A 73 -7.07 -1.89 -3.23
CA LEU A 73 -7.80 -2.02 -1.96
C LEU A 73 -6.94 -1.66 -0.76
N LEU A 74 -5.68 -2.12 -0.74
CA LEU A 74 -4.76 -1.77 0.35
C LEU A 74 -4.32 -0.31 0.30
N ALA A 75 -4.17 0.27 -0.89
CA ALA A 75 -3.88 1.71 -1.03
C ALA A 75 -5.03 2.57 -0.47
N ILE A 76 -6.29 2.20 -0.75
CA ILE A 76 -7.47 2.86 -0.17
C ILE A 76 -7.46 2.72 1.36
N GLN A 77 -7.18 1.53 1.88
CA GLN A 77 -7.07 1.32 3.33
C GLN A 77 -5.98 2.21 3.94
N ALA A 78 -4.82 2.34 3.30
CA ALA A 78 -3.72 3.15 3.81
C ALA A 78 -4.08 4.64 3.85
N ILE A 79 -4.85 5.14 2.86
CA ILE A 79 -5.40 6.49 2.88
C ILE A 79 -6.37 6.66 4.05
N ILE A 80 -7.29 5.72 4.26
CA ILE A 80 -8.24 5.76 5.39
C ILE A 80 -7.48 5.80 6.72
N ALA A 81 -6.51 4.91 6.91
CA ALA A 81 -5.66 4.88 8.10
C ALA A 81 -4.94 6.21 8.33
N GLY A 82 -4.36 6.78 7.26
CA GLY A 82 -3.71 8.09 7.29
C GLY A 82 -4.65 9.21 7.71
N ILE A 83 -5.86 9.27 7.14
CA ILE A 83 -6.85 10.29 7.50
C ILE A 83 -7.32 10.11 8.95
N THR A 84 -7.59 8.88 9.40
CA THR A 84 -8.06 8.63 10.77
C THR A 84 -7.02 9.05 11.81
N VAL A 85 -5.73 8.79 11.55
CA VAL A 85 -4.66 9.10 12.49
C VAL A 85 -4.20 10.56 12.38
N PHE A 86 -3.89 11.04 11.17
CA PHE A 86 -3.34 12.38 10.99
C PHE A 86 -4.41 13.47 10.88
N GLY A 87 -5.62 13.16 10.41
CA GLY A 87 -6.68 14.14 10.17
C GLY A 87 -7.05 14.97 11.40
N PRO A 88 -7.40 14.36 12.56
CA PRO A 88 -7.71 15.10 13.78
C PRO A 88 -6.55 16.00 14.25
N ARG A 89 -5.31 15.53 14.08
CA ARG A 89 -4.10 16.24 14.51
C ARG A 89 -3.79 17.44 13.63
N VAL A 90 -3.97 17.31 12.32
CA VAL A 90 -3.80 18.41 11.38
C VAL A 90 -4.87 19.47 11.58
N LEU A 91 -6.12 19.07 11.85
CA LEU A 91 -7.20 20.01 12.17
C LEU A 91 -6.96 20.75 13.50
N ALA A 92 -6.33 20.11 14.48
CA ALA A 92 -6.00 20.74 15.76
C ALA A 92 -4.82 21.75 15.69
N LEU A 93 -4.13 21.86 14.54
CA LEU A 93 -3.09 22.88 14.32
C LEU A 93 -3.65 24.25 13.91
N TRP A 94 -4.95 24.34 13.63
CA TRP A 94 -5.67 25.54 13.21
C TRP A 94 -6.78 25.86 14.21
#